data_AF-V4P140-F1
#
_entry.id   AF-V4P140-F1
#
_cell.length_a   1.000
_cell.length_b   1.000
_cell.length_c   1.000
_cell.angle_alpha   90.00
_cell.angle_beta   90.00
_cell.angle_gamma   90.00
#
_symmetry.space_group_name_H-M   'P 1'
#
loop_
_entity.id
_entity.type
_entity.pdbx_description
1 polymer ?
#
loop_
_entity_poly.entity_id
_entity_poly.type
_entity_poly.pdbx_seq_one_letter_code
_entity_poly.pdbx_strand_id
1 'polypeptide(L)'
;MKSLKVAAGLVFLAGLGLTGCESTKSALGLNKVVPDEFRVVTKAPLVVPPDYALRPPSPGEPRPQELQPESAARQALLGQRDAVNRTQGEQLFVAQAGAEKADPLARYVVDDEFGDLTYKDASFADTVLFWRKKDTTVAGSNTAIGAEVAQVDAVAEAERVKALTGEQPIVIAQKKDKKFKLPGL
;
A
#
# COMPACT_ATOMS: atom_id res chain seq x y z
N MET A 1 55.36 -42.03 -4.33
CA MET A 1 54.79 -40.99 -3.44
C MET A 1 55.14 -39.55 -3.81
N LYS A 2 56.26 -39.26 -4.50
CA LYS A 2 56.62 -37.88 -4.90
C LYS A 2 55.79 -37.34 -6.08
N SER A 3 55.47 -38.18 -7.07
CA SER A 3 54.62 -37.81 -8.23
C SER A 3 53.18 -37.46 -7.86
N LEU A 4 52.61 -38.13 -6.86
CA LEU A 4 51.24 -37.90 -6.39
C LEU A 4 51.09 -36.51 -5.71
N LYS A 5 52.13 -36.03 -5.03
CA LYS A 5 52.16 -34.71 -4.39
C LYS A 5 52.26 -33.57 -5.42
N VAL A 6 52.98 -33.79 -6.52
CA VAL A 6 53.12 -32.81 -7.63
C VAL A 6 51.81 -32.69 -8.41
N ALA A 7 51.15 -33.82 -8.70
CA ALA A 7 49.85 -33.82 -9.37
C ALA A 7 48.77 -33.12 -8.53
N ALA A 8 48.73 -33.37 -7.22
CA ALA A 8 47.80 -32.71 -6.31
C ALA A 8 48.02 -31.18 -6.24
N GLY A 9 49.28 -30.72 -6.23
CA GLY A 9 49.60 -29.29 -6.23
C GLY A 9 49.18 -28.58 -7.52
N LEU A 10 49.32 -29.24 -8.67
CA LEU A 10 48.97 -28.65 -9.97
C LEU A 10 47.45 -28.55 -10.17
N VAL A 11 46.68 -29.52 -9.66
CA VAL A 11 45.21 -29.46 -9.63
C VAL A 11 44.71 -28.34 -8.71
N PHE A 12 45.35 -28.15 -7.56
CA PHE A 12 45.00 -27.06 -6.64
C PHE A 12 45.27 -25.68 -7.25
N LEU A 13 46.39 -25.53 -7.97
CA LEU A 13 46.74 -24.28 -8.65
C LEU A 13 45.81 -23.98 -9.83
N ALA A 14 45.39 -25.01 -10.58
CA ALA A 14 44.41 -24.86 -11.64
C ALA A 14 43.02 -24.44 -11.10
N GLY A 15 42.59 -24.99 -9.96
CA GLY A 15 41.32 -24.65 -9.33
C GLY A 15 41.20 -23.19 -8.90
N LEU A 16 42.31 -22.56 -8.46
CA LEU A 16 42.36 -21.15 -8.09
C LEU A 16 42.28 -20.20 -9.30
N GLY A 17 42.62 -20.67 -10.50
CA GLY A 17 42.53 -19.87 -11.73
C GLY A 17 41.09 -19.67 -12.21
N LEU A 18 40.21 -20.66 -12.00
CA LEU A 18 38.81 -20.59 -12.44
C LEU A 18 37.95 -19.62 -11.60
N THR A 19 38.28 -19.41 -10.33
CA THR A 19 37.54 -18.47 -9.45
C THR A 19 37.82 -17.00 -9.78
N GLY A 20 38.90 -16.69 -10.50
CA GLY A 20 39.25 -15.33 -10.90
C GLY A 20 38.41 -14.78 -12.06
N CYS A 21 37.91 -15.65 -12.95
CA CYS A 21 37.22 -15.24 -14.18
C CYS A 21 35.84 -14.58 -13.92
N GLU A 22 35.14 -14.92 -12.84
CA GLU A 22 33.83 -14.32 -12.51
C GLU A 22 33.98 -12.87 -12.03
N SER A 23 35.04 -12.58 -11.27
CA SER A 23 35.34 -11.22 -10.80
C SER A 23 35.73 -10.30 -11.96
N THR A 24 36.50 -10.80 -12.93
CA THR A 24 36.87 -10.02 -14.13
C THR A 24 35.66 -9.76 -15.03
N LYS A 25 34.73 -10.70 -15.14
CA LYS A 25 33.48 -10.52 -15.90
C LYS A 25 32.58 -9.42 -15.30
N SER A 26 32.54 -9.33 -13.97
CA SER A 26 31.88 -8.23 -13.25
C SER A 26 32.59 -6.89 -13.44
N ALA A 27 33.93 -6.87 -13.38
CA ALA A 27 34.72 -5.64 -13.55
C ALA A 27 34.69 -5.09 -14.99
N LEU A 28 34.56 -5.97 -15.99
CA LEU A 28 34.41 -5.62 -17.41
C LEU A 28 32.97 -5.23 -17.79
N GLY A 29 32.04 -5.14 -16.83
CA GLY A 29 30.65 -4.71 -17.07
C GLY A 29 29.84 -5.67 -17.93
N LEU A 30 30.31 -6.91 -18.12
CA LEU A 30 29.64 -7.93 -18.93
C LEU A 30 28.53 -8.67 -18.17
N ASN A 31 28.32 -8.32 -16.90
CA ASN A 31 27.20 -8.78 -16.09
C ASN A 31 25.98 -7.87 -16.30
N LYS A 32 24.86 -8.49 -16.67
CA LYS A 32 23.60 -7.80 -16.92
C LYS A 32 22.98 -7.36 -15.59
N VAL A 33 23.19 -6.11 -15.24
CA VAL A 33 22.46 -5.44 -14.14
C VAL A 33 21.09 -5.08 -14.69
N VAL A 34 20.08 -5.89 -14.36
CA VAL A 34 18.68 -5.54 -14.64
C VAL A 34 18.25 -4.54 -13.58
N PRO A 35 17.84 -3.31 -13.95
CA PRO A 35 17.30 -2.36 -12.98
C PRO A 35 16.09 -2.97 -12.28
N ASP A 36 16.08 -2.87 -10.95
CA ASP A 36 14.98 -3.33 -10.11
C ASP A 36 13.69 -2.56 -10.48
N GLU A 37 12.66 -3.30 -10.89
CA GLU A 37 11.39 -2.76 -11.39
C GLU A 37 10.65 -1.88 -10.37
N PHE A 38 10.99 -1.98 -9.08
CA PHE A 38 10.43 -1.12 -8.02
C PHE A 38 11.27 0.13 -7.73
N ARG A 39 12.45 0.25 -8.34
CA ARG A 39 13.37 1.38 -8.16
C ARG A 39 13.51 2.26 -9.41
N VAL A 40 12.83 1.91 -10.50
CA VAL A 40 12.80 2.74 -11.71
C VAL A 40 11.77 3.85 -11.51
N VAL A 41 12.27 5.06 -11.25
CA VAL A 41 11.45 6.27 -11.22
C VAL A 41 11.24 6.77 -12.64
N THR A 42 9.99 6.99 -13.04
CA THR A 42 9.66 7.61 -14.33
C THR A 42 9.95 9.12 -14.22
N LYS A 43 10.93 9.61 -14.99
CA LYS A 43 11.08 11.05 -15.19
C LYS A 43 9.99 11.54 -16.12
N ALA A 44 9.38 12.68 -15.78
CA ALA A 44 8.47 13.36 -16.68
C ALA A 44 9.17 13.67 -18.02
N PRO A 45 8.48 13.51 -19.16
CA PRO A 45 9.05 13.80 -20.47
C PRO A 45 9.47 15.27 -20.56
N LEU A 46 10.66 15.51 -21.11
CA LEU A 46 11.17 16.85 -21.36
C LEU A 46 10.40 17.46 -22.55
N VAL A 47 9.30 18.14 -22.28
CA VAL A 47 8.62 18.98 -23.27
C VAL A 47 9.31 20.34 -23.23
N VAL A 48 9.92 20.73 -24.35
CA VAL A 48 10.47 22.08 -24.53
C VAL A 48 9.29 23.03 -24.74
N PRO A 49 8.99 23.96 -23.82
CA PRO A 49 7.95 24.95 -24.01
C PRO A 49 8.34 25.90 -25.17
N PRO A 50 7.38 26.45 -25.91
CA PRO A 50 7.65 27.34 -27.05
C PRO A 50 8.31 28.67 -26.67
N ASP A 51 8.40 29.00 -25.37
CA ASP A 51 9.09 30.18 -24.86
C ASP A 51 10.50 29.84 -24.32
N TYR A 52 11.51 30.15 -25.13
CA TYR A 52 12.94 30.03 -24.81
C TYR A 52 13.48 31.16 -23.90
N ALA A 53 12.59 31.94 -23.27
CA ALA A 53 12.95 33.15 -22.53
C ALA A 53 13.05 32.96 -21.00
N LEU A 54 13.27 31.74 -20.52
CA LEU A 54 13.58 31.52 -19.12
C LEU A 54 15.09 31.66 -18.89
N ARG A 55 15.46 32.63 -18.05
CA ARG A 55 16.81 32.79 -17.53
C ARG A 55 17.23 31.45 -16.92
N PRO A 56 18.36 30.84 -17.33
CA PRO A 56 18.80 29.57 -16.76
C PRO A 56 18.82 29.67 -15.23
N PRO A 57 18.22 28.71 -14.51
CA PRO A 57 18.26 28.72 -13.06
C PRO A 57 19.72 28.71 -12.61
N SER A 58 20.03 29.54 -11.61
CA SER A 58 21.41 29.66 -11.12
C SER A 58 21.86 28.30 -10.57
N PRO A 59 23.12 27.88 -10.81
CA PRO A 59 23.63 26.64 -10.26
C PRO A 59 23.45 26.61 -8.73
N GLY A 60 22.68 25.64 -8.22
CA GLY A 60 22.47 25.44 -6.77
C GLY A 60 21.06 25.72 -6.24
N GLU A 61 20.13 26.21 -7.05
CA GLU A 61 18.75 26.44 -6.63
C GLU A 61 17.94 25.13 -6.69
N PRO A 62 17.09 24.82 -5.67
CA PRO A 62 16.32 23.58 -5.65
C PRO A 62 15.39 23.52 -6.87
N ARG A 63 15.60 22.50 -7.72
CA ARG A 63 14.79 22.30 -8.92
C ARG A 63 13.36 21.96 -8.52
N PRO A 64 12.35 22.76 -8.92
CA PRO A 64 10.95 22.48 -8.60
C PRO A 64 10.43 21.16 -9.18
N GLN A 65 11.13 20.58 -10.16
CA GLN A 65 10.75 19.31 -10.79
C GLN A 65 11.20 18.04 -10.03
N GLU A 66 11.91 18.16 -8.89
CA GLU A 66 12.29 17.00 -8.05
C GLU A 66 11.35 16.85 -6.85
N LEU A 67 10.03 16.90 -7.08
CA LEU A 67 9.11 16.35 -6.08
C LEU A 67 9.43 14.87 -5.91
N GLN A 68 9.84 14.50 -4.70
CA GLN A 68 10.04 13.12 -4.30
C GLN A 68 8.78 12.31 -4.70
N PRO A 69 8.92 11.15 -5.35
CA PRO A 69 7.78 10.39 -5.88
C PRO A 69 6.74 10.08 -4.79
N GLU A 70 7.16 9.92 -3.53
CA GLU A 70 6.28 9.74 -2.38
C GLU A 70 5.43 10.99 -2.11
N SER A 71 6.00 12.18 -2.27
CA SER A 71 5.27 13.45 -2.12
C SER A 71 4.27 13.69 -3.25
N ALA A 72 4.65 13.35 -4.49
CA ALA A 72 3.76 13.42 -5.66
C ALA A 72 2.62 12.40 -5.56
N ALA A 73 2.92 11.15 -5.15
CA ALA A 73 1.90 10.12 -4.93
C ALA A 73 0.96 10.51 -3.78
N ARG A 74 1.49 11.06 -2.68
CA ARG A 74 0.68 11.56 -1.57
C ARG A 74 -0.26 12.69 -2.02
N GLN A 75 0.23 13.63 -2.83
CA GLN A 75 -0.58 14.71 -3.39
C GLN A 75 -1.62 14.21 -4.40
N ALA A 76 -1.32 13.18 -5.19
CA ALA A 76 -2.28 12.57 -6.10
C ALA A 76 -3.38 11.78 -5.36
N LEU A 77 -3.01 11.04 -4.31
CA LEU A 77 -3.94 10.21 -3.53
C LEU A 77 -4.80 11.00 -2.56
N LEU A 78 -4.21 11.96 -1.85
CA LEU A 78 -4.90 12.73 -0.81
C LEU A 78 -5.38 14.10 -1.32
N GLY A 79 -5.11 14.42 -2.59
CA GLY A 79 -5.19 15.78 -3.10
C GLY A 79 -4.05 16.64 -2.55
N GLN A 80 -3.86 17.82 -3.14
CA GLN A 80 -3.20 18.90 -2.42
C GLN A 80 -4.04 19.09 -1.16
N ARG A 81 -3.45 18.89 0.02
CA ARG A 81 -4.03 19.48 1.23
C ARG A 81 -3.92 20.98 0.99
N ASP A 82 -4.85 21.51 0.22
CA ASP A 82 -5.10 22.93 0.19
C ASP A 82 -5.19 23.28 1.65
N ALA A 83 -4.27 24.13 2.09
CA ALA A 83 -4.49 24.88 3.31
C ALA A 83 -5.86 25.52 3.06
N VAL A 84 -6.90 24.87 3.59
CA VAL A 84 -8.28 25.28 3.41
C VAL A 84 -8.24 26.74 3.78
N ASN A 85 -8.51 27.63 2.81
CA ASN A 85 -8.54 29.07 3.05
C ASN A 85 -9.75 29.32 3.94
N ARG A 86 -9.60 28.97 5.22
CA ARG A 86 -10.62 29.03 6.23
C ARG A 86 -10.87 30.49 6.50
N THR A 87 -12.14 30.85 6.57
CA THR A 87 -12.52 32.19 6.98
C THR A 87 -11.97 32.49 8.37
N GLN A 88 -11.77 33.76 8.70
CA GLN A 88 -11.26 34.13 10.02
C GLN A 88 -12.15 33.61 11.16
N GLY A 89 -13.47 33.51 10.92
CA GLY A 89 -14.42 32.92 11.87
C GLY A 89 -14.19 31.43 12.11
N GLU A 90 -13.93 30.65 11.06
CA GLU A 90 -13.57 29.23 11.19
C GLU A 90 -12.25 29.03 11.92
N GLN A 91 -11.25 29.88 11.65
CA GLN A 91 -9.96 29.80 12.35
C GLN A 91 -10.14 30.05 13.84
N LEU A 92 -10.92 31.08 14.22
CA LEU A 92 -11.23 31.36 15.63
C LEU A 92 -12.04 30.24 16.29
N PHE A 93 -13.00 29.66 15.57
CA PHE A 93 -13.78 28.53 16.07
C PHE A 93 -12.91 27.29 16.31
N VAL A 94 -12.02 26.96 15.37
CA VAL A 94 -11.07 25.84 15.47
C VAL A 94 -10.05 26.06 16.61
N ALA A 95 -9.58 27.29 16.77
CA ALA A 95 -8.70 27.68 17.87
C ALA A 95 -9.40 27.53 19.23
N GLN A 96 -10.66 27.99 19.35
CA GLN A 96 -11.48 27.79 20.55
C GLN A 96 -11.81 26.33 20.82
N ALA A 97 -12.05 25.54 19.77
CA ALA A 97 -12.26 24.10 19.86
C ALA A 97 -10.98 23.31 20.20
N GLY A 98 -9.82 23.99 20.32
CA GLY A 98 -8.55 23.38 20.69
C GLY A 98 -7.94 22.48 19.62
N ALA A 99 -8.45 22.53 18.38
CA ALA A 99 -7.99 21.70 17.28
C ALA A 99 -6.56 22.05 16.81
N GLU A 100 -6.03 23.22 17.18
CA GLU A 100 -4.61 23.56 16.99
C GLU A 100 -3.66 22.65 17.80
N LYS A 101 -4.15 22.03 18.87
CA LYS A 101 -3.39 21.10 19.73
C LYS A 101 -3.64 19.63 19.39
N ALA A 102 -4.28 19.34 18.26
CA ALA A 102 -4.55 17.97 17.87
C ALA A 102 -3.23 17.21 17.64
N ASP A 103 -3.05 16.09 18.32
CA ASP A 103 -1.88 15.22 18.14
C ASP A 103 -1.89 14.64 16.70
N PRO A 104 -0.82 14.87 15.91
CA PRO A 104 -0.69 14.25 14.59
C PRO A 104 -0.74 12.72 14.62
N LEU A 105 -0.40 12.11 15.76
CA LEU A 105 -0.39 10.67 15.98
C LEU A 105 -1.69 10.11 16.54
N ALA A 106 -2.73 10.93 16.73
CA ALA A 106 -4.00 10.48 17.32
C ALA A 106 -4.60 9.24 16.62
N ARG A 107 -4.41 9.10 15.30
CA ARG A 107 -4.84 7.90 14.57
C ARG A 107 -4.10 6.65 15.02
N TYR A 108 -2.78 6.75 15.22
CA TYR A 108 -1.99 5.61 15.71
C TYR A 108 -2.37 5.24 17.14
N VAL A 109 -2.63 6.22 18.01
CA VAL A 109 -3.09 5.96 19.38
C VAL A 109 -4.43 5.26 19.37
N VAL A 110 -5.40 5.73 18.57
CA VAL A 110 -6.70 5.08 18.42
C VAL A 110 -6.54 3.68 17.83
N ASP A 111 -5.73 3.49 16.80
CA ASP A 111 -5.55 2.17 16.19
C ASP A 111 -4.88 1.18 17.17
N ASP A 112 -3.98 1.64 18.04
CA ASP A 112 -3.35 0.82 19.09
C ASP A 112 -4.35 0.46 20.21
N GLU A 113 -5.12 1.45 20.69
CA GLU A 113 -6.14 1.24 21.73
C GLU A 113 -7.30 0.35 21.27
N PHE A 114 -7.70 0.47 19.99
CA PHE A 114 -8.91 -0.17 19.44
C PHE A 114 -8.62 -1.35 18.51
N GLY A 115 -7.35 -1.69 18.25
CA GLY A 115 -6.97 -2.78 17.36
C GLY A 115 -7.59 -4.14 17.74
N ASP A 116 -7.77 -4.39 19.05
CA ASP A 116 -8.36 -5.62 19.59
C ASP A 116 -9.89 -5.72 19.39
N LEU A 117 -10.59 -4.60 19.16
CA LEU A 117 -12.05 -4.64 18.91
C LEU A 117 -12.41 -5.29 17.56
N THR A 118 -11.51 -5.23 16.59
CA THR A 118 -11.70 -5.85 15.27
C THR A 118 -11.65 -7.38 15.33
N TYR A 119 -11.01 -7.93 16.37
CA TYR A 119 -10.80 -9.37 16.57
C TYR A 119 -11.47 -9.91 17.84
N LYS A 120 -12.27 -9.10 18.53
CA LYS A 120 -12.95 -9.55 19.77
C LYS A 120 -13.94 -10.67 19.44
N ASP A 121 -13.64 -11.86 19.94
CA ASP A 121 -14.57 -12.99 19.90
C ASP A 121 -15.90 -12.59 20.55
N ALA A 122 -17.01 -13.10 19.99
CA ALA A 122 -18.34 -12.84 20.52
C ALA A 122 -18.35 -13.16 22.02
N SER A 123 -18.63 -12.14 22.85
CA SER A 123 -18.61 -12.32 24.31
C SER A 123 -19.62 -13.39 24.73
N PHE A 124 -19.43 -13.99 25.90
CA PHE A 124 -20.42 -14.92 26.45
C PHE A 124 -21.81 -14.29 26.54
N ALA A 125 -21.89 -13.00 26.90
CA ALA A 125 -23.15 -12.26 26.90
C ALA A 125 -23.79 -12.18 25.52
N ASP A 126 -23.00 -11.97 24.46
CA ASP A 126 -23.45 -11.97 23.07
C ASP A 126 -23.98 -13.35 22.64
N THR A 127 -23.29 -14.41 23.08
CA THR A 127 -23.70 -15.80 22.84
C THR A 127 -25.02 -16.13 23.54
N VAL A 128 -25.25 -15.63 24.75
CA VAL A 128 -26.51 -15.82 25.49
C VAL A 128 -27.64 -14.96 24.90
N LEU A 129 -27.36 -13.73 24.50
CA LEU A 129 -28.35 -12.82 23.92
C LEU A 129 -28.80 -13.30 22.53
N PHE A 130 -27.85 -13.79 21.73
CA PHE A 130 -28.05 -14.25 20.34
C PHE A 130 -27.97 -15.78 20.20
N TRP A 131 -28.28 -16.52 21.27
CA TRP A 131 -28.26 -17.99 21.30
C TRP A 131 -29.24 -18.66 20.32
N ARG A 132 -30.26 -17.91 19.88
CA ARG A 132 -31.21 -18.36 18.87
C ARG A 132 -30.71 -17.94 17.49
N LYS A 133 -30.64 -18.90 16.57
CA LYS A 133 -30.26 -18.73 15.16
C LYS A 133 -30.87 -17.43 14.63
N LYS A 134 -30.03 -16.46 14.28
CA LYS A 134 -30.46 -15.24 13.58
C LYS A 134 -31.20 -15.70 12.33
N ASP A 135 -32.49 -15.43 12.25
CA ASP A 135 -33.10 -15.22 10.95
C ASP A 135 -32.34 -14.01 10.36
N THR A 136 -31.55 -14.27 9.33
CA THR A 136 -30.61 -13.33 8.73
C THR A 136 -31.34 -12.19 8.03
N THR A 137 -32.03 -11.33 8.76
CA THR A 137 -32.69 -10.14 8.19
C THR A 137 -32.28 -8.83 8.81
N VAL A 138 -31.51 -8.79 9.91
CA VAL A 138 -30.96 -7.50 10.38
C VAL A 138 -29.73 -7.66 11.27
N ALA A 139 -28.55 -7.37 10.71
CA ALA A 139 -27.36 -7.03 11.49
C ALA A 139 -26.42 -6.19 10.61
N GLY A 140 -26.76 -4.91 10.49
CA GLY A 140 -26.00 -3.93 9.74
C GLY A 140 -26.44 -2.50 10.04
N SER A 141 -26.70 -2.16 11.30
CA SER A 141 -26.90 -0.76 11.69
C SER A 141 -25.55 -0.17 12.12
N ASN A 142 -24.69 0.11 11.14
CA ASN A 142 -23.80 1.26 11.30
C ASN A 142 -24.68 2.48 11.06
N THR A 143 -25.18 3.05 12.15
CA THR A 143 -25.96 4.30 12.13
C THR A 143 -25.02 5.41 11.69
N ALA A 144 -24.87 5.57 10.38
CA ALA A 144 -24.27 6.73 9.76
C ALA A 144 -25.15 7.94 10.13
N ILE A 145 -24.57 8.86 10.87
CA ILE A 145 -25.17 10.14 11.22
C ILE A 145 -25.43 10.90 9.91
N GLY A 146 -26.70 11.22 9.62
CA GLY A 146 -27.04 12.35 8.75
C GLY A 146 -27.57 12.10 7.34
N ALA A 147 -28.05 10.89 7.01
CA ALA A 147 -28.85 10.69 5.80
C ALA A 147 -30.14 9.95 6.16
N GLU A 148 -31.30 10.46 5.73
CA GLU A 148 -32.55 9.69 5.76
C GLU A 148 -32.31 8.37 5.04
N VAL A 149 -32.18 7.31 5.84
CA VAL A 149 -32.11 5.95 5.33
C VAL A 149 -33.54 5.65 4.89
N ALA A 150 -33.81 5.76 3.59
CA ALA A 150 -34.98 5.11 3.02
C ALA A 150 -34.91 3.65 3.48
N GLN A 151 -35.79 3.27 4.40
CA GLN A 151 -35.81 1.94 4.97
C GLN A 151 -35.92 0.96 3.82
N VAL A 152 -34.84 0.18 3.63
CA VAL A 152 -34.76 -0.79 2.56
C VAL A 152 -35.82 -1.86 2.83
N ASP A 153 -36.82 -1.94 1.95
CA ASP A 153 -37.86 -2.95 2.02
C ASP A 153 -37.23 -4.33 1.71
N ALA A 154 -37.15 -5.16 2.75
CA ALA A 154 -36.51 -6.47 2.69
C ALA A 154 -37.18 -7.40 1.67
N VAL A 155 -38.47 -7.22 1.38
CA VAL A 155 -39.20 -8.08 0.42
C VAL A 155 -38.81 -7.73 -1.02
N ALA A 156 -38.81 -6.44 -1.35
CA ALA A 156 -38.45 -5.96 -2.69
C ALA A 156 -36.98 -6.27 -3.05
N GLU A 157 -36.07 -6.14 -2.10
CA GLU A 157 -34.66 -6.51 -2.30
C GLU A 157 -34.48 -8.01 -2.50
N ALA A 158 -35.19 -8.85 -1.74
CA ALA A 158 -35.11 -10.30 -1.88
C ALA A 158 -35.55 -10.76 -3.28
N GLU A 159 -36.61 -10.16 -3.84
CA GLU A 159 -37.07 -10.44 -5.20
C GLU A 159 -36.04 -10.00 -6.25
N ARG A 160 -35.42 -8.82 -6.08
CA ARG A 160 -34.39 -8.32 -6.99
C ARG A 160 -33.14 -9.21 -6.96
N VAL A 161 -32.70 -9.62 -5.78
CA VAL A 161 -31.56 -10.55 -5.64
C VAL A 161 -31.91 -11.92 -6.24
N LYS A 162 -33.12 -12.44 -6.00
CA LYS A 162 -33.59 -13.70 -6.59
C LYS A 162 -33.62 -13.68 -8.12
N ALA A 163 -34.06 -12.56 -8.70
CA ALA A 163 -34.05 -12.36 -10.15
C ALA A 163 -32.62 -12.36 -10.73
N LEU A 164 -31.64 -11.86 -9.98
CA LEU A 164 -30.24 -11.80 -10.40
C LEU A 164 -29.49 -13.12 -10.20
N THR A 165 -29.87 -13.94 -9.21
CA THR A 165 -29.09 -15.12 -8.79
C THR A 165 -29.74 -16.46 -9.16
N GLY A 166 -30.97 -16.44 -9.68
CA GLY A 166 -31.64 -17.63 -10.24
C GLY A 166 -31.80 -18.79 -9.25
N GLU A 167 -31.96 -18.49 -7.96
CA GLU A 167 -32.05 -19.44 -6.84
C GLU A 167 -30.79 -20.31 -6.58
N GLN A 168 -29.68 -20.06 -7.27
CA GLN A 168 -28.44 -20.81 -7.06
C GLN A 168 -27.73 -20.33 -5.77
N PRO A 169 -27.19 -21.24 -4.95
CA PRO A 169 -26.42 -20.86 -3.76
C PRO A 169 -25.14 -20.12 -4.19
N ILE A 170 -25.00 -18.85 -3.80
CA ILE A 170 -23.81 -18.04 -4.07
C ILE A 170 -22.72 -18.46 -3.10
N VAL A 171 -21.85 -19.37 -3.52
CA VAL A 171 -20.68 -19.78 -2.74
C VAL A 171 -19.51 -18.87 -3.09
N ILE A 172 -19.29 -17.84 -2.28
CA ILE A 172 -18.05 -17.05 -2.33
C ILE A 172 -16.96 -17.85 -1.62
N ALA A 173 -16.36 -18.81 -2.31
CA ALA A 173 -15.19 -19.50 -1.79
C ALA A 173 -13.94 -18.64 -2.05
N GLN A 174 -13.24 -18.25 -0.98
CA GLN A 174 -11.88 -17.73 -1.11
C GLN A 174 -11.04 -18.85 -1.70
N LYS A 175 -10.52 -18.65 -2.93
CA LYS A 175 -9.74 -19.67 -3.64
C LYS A 175 -8.55 -20.04 -2.76
N LYS A 176 -8.59 -21.23 -2.17
CA LYS A 176 -7.59 -21.71 -1.20
C LYS A 176 -6.36 -22.22 -1.94
N ASP A 177 -5.78 -21.38 -2.80
CA ASP A 177 -4.48 -21.65 -3.39
C ASP A 177 -3.44 -21.44 -2.29
N LYS A 178 -3.18 -22.48 -1.50
CA LYS A 178 -2.04 -22.62 -0.56
C LYS A 178 -0.69 -22.69 -1.30
N LYS A 179 -0.56 -22.02 -2.44
CA LYS A 179 0.74 -21.74 -3.03
C LYS A 179 1.03 -20.29 -2.71
N PHE A 180 1.61 -20.09 -1.53
CA PHE A 180 2.43 -18.92 -1.24
C PHE A 180 3.35 -18.76 -2.45
N LYS A 181 3.06 -17.80 -3.33
CA LYS A 181 3.96 -17.46 -4.42
C LYS A 181 5.15 -16.78 -3.75
N LEU A 182 6.21 -17.54 -3.56
CA LEU A 182 7.50 -16.98 -3.21
C LEU A 182 7.89 -16.06 -4.38
N PRO A 183 8.11 -14.75 -4.16
CA PRO A 183 8.67 -13.91 -5.20
C PRO A 183 10.10 -14.42 -5.47
N GLY A 184 10.35 -14.89 -6.69
CA GLY A 184 11.71 -15.20 -7.15
C GLY A 184 12.07 -16.68 -7.37
N LEU A 185 11.15 -17.51 -7.88
CA LEU A 185 11.51 -18.69 -8.70
C LEU A 185 10.55 -18.83 -9.89
#